data_AF-A0A6J8DSD3-F1
#
_entry.id   AF-A0A6J8DSD3-F1
#
_cell.length_a   1.000
_cell.length_b   1.000
_cell.length_c   1.000
_cell.angle_alpha   90.00
_cell.angle_beta   90.00
_cell.angle_gamma   90.00
#
_symmetry.space_group_name_H-M   'P 1'
#
loop_
_entity.id
_entity.type
_entity.pdbx_description
1 polymer ?
#
loop_
_entity_poly.entity_id
_entity_poly.type
_entity_poly.pdbx_seq_one_letter_code
_entity_poly.pdbx_strand_id
1 'polypeptide(L)'
;MTEEINKSHEKIWLQGRKIDYSAKDSQSQLQESISAELPREQFLYETLKKARKQHSEEKEKLNEESKRLKEVQNERENDFAKFEKDFRELRENYEKLLSERKENRYNLTKGAKGCTVSSEGYVNLLQKRLQHNEVETTRIHYLLKEKEDIIAKLRIEKDDLQTRLSSIAGEKLVKGNPSITDLGNPNRPMKIGEKYGELYDNEWTDSMECINDIKSFYCDSEHLDFEEILVLHLCRLLKICYHECLALADEQIDKIGKTLAETLCLNVSSREDICNLSLCKDVATERRFRHDHFANYLFKNQIIGKTAVNAWDYAYKSADVIELLMKTPFFEKCINLCWCMVIQDPIMYLDEDIKQGTPIDKNTYKEFVKRKQS
;
A
#
# COMPACT_ATOMS: atom_id res chain seq x y z
N MET A 1 -77.99 -12.93 -47.47
CA MET A 1 -76.75 -12.73 -48.25
C MET A 1 -76.26 -11.28 -48.19
N THR A 2 -77.12 -10.27 -48.28
CA THR A 2 -76.73 -8.83 -48.23
C THR A 2 -76.32 -8.32 -46.83
N GLU A 3 -76.86 -8.85 -45.73
CA GLU A 3 -76.48 -8.43 -44.37
C GLU A 3 -75.10 -8.92 -43.92
N GLU A 4 -74.69 -10.12 -44.32
CA GLU A 4 -73.39 -10.69 -43.93
C GLU A 4 -72.23 -10.00 -44.67
N ILE A 5 -72.47 -9.55 -45.90
CA ILE A 5 -71.50 -8.77 -46.69
C ILE A 5 -71.29 -7.39 -46.05
N ASN A 6 -72.35 -6.72 -45.61
CA ASN A 6 -72.24 -5.42 -44.94
C ASN A 6 -71.51 -5.51 -43.60
N LYS A 7 -71.78 -6.53 -42.77
CA LYS A 7 -71.04 -6.74 -41.51
C LYS A 7 -69.56 -7.03 -41.73
N SER A 8 -69.22 -7.74 -42.80
CA SER A 8 -67.82 -8.03 -43.15
C SER A 8 -67.09 -6.77 -43.65
N HIS A 9 -67.75 -5.95 -44.47
CA HIS A 9 -67.22 -4.66 -44.93
C HIS A 9 -66.97 -3.69 -43.77
N GLU A 10 -67.91 -3.59 -42.83
CA GLU A 10 -67.77 -2.71 -41.67
C GLU A 10 -66.61 -3.14 -40.75
N LYS A 11 -66.41 -4.45 -40.58
CA LYS A 11 -65.31 -5.02 -39.79
C LYS A 11 -63.94 -4.76 -40.43
N ILE A 12 -63.84 -4.91 -41.75
CA ILE A 12 -62.62 -4.61 -42.51
C ILE A 12 -62.30 -3.10 -42.44
N TRP A 13 -63.32 -2.25 -42.57
CA TRP A 13 -63.16 -0.79 -42.51
C TRP A 13 -62.70 -0.32 -41.12
N LEU A 14 -63.25 -0.91 -40.05
CA LEU A 14 -62.83 -0.64 -38.67
C LEU A 14 -61.41 -1.15 -38.38
N GLN A 15 -61.00 -2.29 -38.95
CA GLN A 15 -59.62 -2.77 -38.85
C GLN A 15 -58.64 -1.87 -39.59
N GLY A 16 -58.99 -1.40 -40.80
CA GLY A 16 -58.17 -0.46 -41.56
C GLY A 16 -57.92 0.84 -40.80
N ARG A 17 -58.96 1.41 -40.17
CA ARG A 17 -58.82 2.60 -39.32
C ARG A 17 -57.89 2.40 -38.12
N LYS A 18 -57.99 1.25 -37.43
CA LYS A 18 -57.11 0.96 -36.29
C LYS A 18 -55.63 0.88 -36.68
N ILE A 19 -55.34 0.31 -37.85
CA ILE A 19 -53.97 0.22 -38.38
C ILE A 19 -53.44 1.62 -38.72
N ASP A 20 -54.24 2.47 -39.37
CA ASP A 20 -53.87 3.85 -39.70
C ASP A 20 -53.61 4.72 -38.47
N TYR A 21 -54.42 4.58 -37.41
CA TYR A 21 -54.20 5.30 -36.15
C TYR A 21 -52.92 4.82 -35.45
N SER A 22 -52.67 3.51 -35.43
CA SER A 22 -51.44 2.95 -34.84
C SER A 22 -50.20 3.40 -35.59
N ALA A 23 -50.24 3.47 -36.93
CA ALA A 23 -49.10 3.90 -37.74
C ALA A 23 -48.78 5.40 -37.52
N LYS A 24 -49.80 6.25 -37.42
CA LYS A 24 -49.61 7.69 -37.12
C LYS A 24 -49.07 7.95 -35.72
N ASP A 25 -49.50 7.16 -34.75
CA ASP A 25 -49.01 7.25 -33.37
C ASP A 25 -47.53 6.83 -33.28
N SER A 26 -47.16 5.70 -33.90
CA SER A 26 -45.75 5.27 -33.98
C SER A 26 -44.86 6.27 -34.72
N GLN A 27 -45.36 6.91 -35.79
CA GLN A 27 -44.62 7.92 -36.52
C GLN A 27 -44.41 9.19 -35.69
N SER A 28 -45.41 9.59 -34.89
CA SER A 28 -45.31 10.74 -33.98
C SER A 28 -44.31 10.48 -32.84
N GLN A 29 -44.32 9.28 -32.26
CA GLN A 29 -43.38 8.86 -31.20
C GLN A 29 -41.93 8.79 -31.69
N LEU A 30 -41.71 8.32 -32.93
CA LEU A 30 -40.39 8.34 -33.58
C LEU A 30 -39.90 9.78 -33.81
N GLN A 31 -40.79 10.67 -34.22
CA GLN A 31 -40.44 12.07 -34.52
C GLN A 31 -40.14 12.87 -33.24
N GLU A 32 -40.82 12.59 -32.13
CA GLU A 32 -40.47 13.11 -30.80
C GLU A 32 -39.11 12.58 -30.31
N SER A 33 -38.84 11.29 -30.50
CA SER A 33 -37.58 10.66 -30.09
C SER A 33 -36.37 11.25 -30.84
N ILE A 34 -36.48 11.43 -32.16
CA ILE A 34 -35.45 12.07 -33.00
C ILE A 34 -35.24 13.55 -32.59
N SER A 35 -36.33 14.26 -32.28
CA SER A 35 -36.27 15.66 -31.85
C SER A 35 -35.62 15.84 -30.47
N ALA A 36 -35.69 14.81 -29.61
CA ALA A 36 -35.06 14.79 -28.30
C ALA A 36 -33.58 14.35 -28.33
N GLU A 37 -33.16 13.58 -29.34
CA GLU A 37 -31.78 13.11 -29.49
C GLU A 37 -30.84 14.19 -30.08
N LEU A 38 -31.31 15.01 -31.01
CA LEU A 38 -30.50 16.07 -31.65
C LEU A 38 -29.83 17.04 -30.65
N PRO A 39 -30.54 17.56 -29.62
CA PRO A 39 -29.95 18.44 -28.61
C PRO A 39 -28.96 17.72 -27.68
N ARG A 40 -29.17 16.41 -27.42
CA ARG A 40 -28.25 15.60 -26.60
C ARG A 40 -26.93 15.38 -27.32
N GLU A 41 -26.96 15.13 -28.62
CA GLU A 41 -25.76 14.93 -29.44
C GLU A 41 -24.94 16.23 -29.54
N GLN A 42 -25.60 17.39 -29.69
CA GLN A 42 -24.94 18.70 -29.64
C GLN A 42 -24.30 18.99 -28.28
N PHE A 43 -24.99 18.64 -27.19
CA PHE A 43 -24.45 18.80 -25.84
C PHE A 43 -23.22 17.91 -25.60
N LEU A 44 -23.27 16.65 -26.05
CA LEU A 44 -22.13 15.72 -26.01
C LEU A 44 -20.93 16.26 -26.81
N TYR A 45 -21.17 16.79 -28.01
CA TYR A 45 -20.12 17.37 -28.85
C TYR A 45 -19.41 18.55 -28.18
N GLU A 46 -20.15 19.50 -27.61
CA GLU A 46 -19.55 20.65 -26.91
C GLU A 46 -18.84 20.23 -25.61
N THR A 47 -19.37 19.22 -24.91
CA THR A 47 -18.71 18.65 -23.72
C THR A 47 -17.37 17.98 -24.08
N LEU A 48 -17.33 17.19 -25.15
CA LEU A 48 -16.11 16.56 -25.66
C LEU A 48 -15.08 17.59 -26.12
N LYS A 49 -15.53 18.67 -26.75
CA LYS A 49 -14.67 19.78 -27.18
C LYS A 49 -14.03 20.51 -26.00
N LYS A 50 -14.80 20.77 -24.93
CA LYS A 50 -14.26 21.33 -23.68
C LYS A 50 -13.26 20.39 -23.01
N ALA A 51 -13.58 19.09 -22.92
CA ALA A 51 -12.70 18.08 -22.35
C ALA A 51 -11.36 17.97 -23.12
N ARG A 52 -11.40 18.00 -24.46
CA ARG A 52 -10.19 18.01 -25.29
C ARG A 52 -9.33 19.25 -25.04
N LYS A 53 -9.94 20.42 -24.88
CA LYS A 53 -9.22 21.65 -24.58
C LYS A 53 -8.53 21.59 -23.21
N GLN A 54 -9.26 21.15 -22.17
CA GLN A 54 -8.70 20.98 -20.82
C GLN A 54 -7.55 19.97 -20.81
N HIS A 55 -7.71 18.83 -21.49
CA HIS A 55 -6.65 17.83 -21.59
C HIS A 55 -5.42 18.35 -22.34
N SER A 56 -5.59 19.24 -23.33
CA SER A 56 -4.46 19.88 -24.02
C SER A 56 -3.69 20.82 -23.08
N GLU A 57 -4.40 21.65 -22.31
CA GLU A 57 -3.81 22.58 -21.35
C GLU A 57 -3.08 21.84 -20.21
N GLU A 58 -3.66 20.74 -19.72
CA GLU A 58 -3.06 19.91 -18.66
C GLU A 58 -1.81 19.18 -19.16
N LYS A 59 -1.83 18.67 -20.40
CA LYS A 59 -0.66 18.09 -21.04
C LYS A 59 0.48 19.08 -21.18
N GLU A 60 0.18 20.34 -21.51
CA GLU A 60 1.18 21.40 -21.64
C GLU A 60 1.81 21.74 -20.28
N LYS A 61 1.00 21.89 -19.22
CA LYS A 61 1.48 22.06 -17.83
C LYS A 61 2.36 20.91 -17.37
N LEU A 62 1.96 19.66 -17.62
CA LEU A 62 2.75 18.47 -17.29
C LEU A 62 4.10 18.45 -18.03
N ASN A 63 4.14 18.94 -19.26
CA ASN A 63 5.36 18.99 -20.05
C ASN A 63 6.32 20.06 -19.52
N GLU A 64 5.80 21.22 -19.10
CA GLU A 64 6.58 22.25 -18.41
C GLU A 64 7.13 21.77 -17.06
N GLU A 65 6.29 21.10 -16.25
CA GLU A 65 6.68 20.50 -14.97
C GLU A 65 7.80 19.46 -15.18
N SER A 66 7.64 18.57 -16.17
CA SER A 66 8.66 17.57 -16.52
C SER A 66 9.98 18.20 -16.94
N LYS A 67 9.93 19.32 -17.68
CA LYS A 67 11.14 20.05 -18.07
C LYS A 67 11.84 20.66 -16.86
N ARG A 68 11.10 21.30 -15.95
CA ARG A 68 11.66 21.87 -14.71
C ARG A 68 12.30 20.79 -13.83
N LEU A 69 11.64 19.65 -13.68
CA LEU A 69 12.17 18.54 -12.89
C LEU A 69 13.48 17.98 -13.47
N LYS A 70 13.61 17.91 -14.80
CA LYS A 70 14.87 17.52 -15.45
C LYS A 70 15.99 18.54 -15.22
N GLU A 71 15.67 19.83 -15.24
CA GLU A 71 16.64 20.89 -14.94
C GLU A 71 17.15 20.78 -13.49
N VAL A 72 16.24 20.62 -12.53
CA VAL A 72 16.59 20.41 -11.11
C VAL A 72 17.40 19.12 -10.91
N GLN A 73 17.06 18.05 -11.61
CA GLN A 73 17.81 16.80 -11.56
C GLN A 73 19.26 17.00 -12.05
N ASN A 74 19.45 17.65 -13.19
CA ASN A 74 20.78 17.95 -13.72
C ASN A 74 21.60 18.84 -12.77
N GLU A 75 20.97 19.85 -12.14
CA GLU A 75 21.64 20.68 -11.13
C GLU A 75 22.13 19.85 -9.94
N ARG A 76 21.28 18.96 -9.43
CA ARG A 76 21.63 18.06 -8.31
C ARG A 76 22.75 17.08 -8.69
N GLU A 77 22.75 16.56 -9.90
CA GLU A 77 23.81 15.68 -10.40
C GLU A 77 25.16 16.42 -10.50
N ASN A 78 25.14 17.67 -10.96
CA ASN A 78 26.33 18.52 -11.00
C ASN A 78 26.87 18.84 -9.60
N ASP A 79 25.98 19.17 -8.64
CA ASP A 79 26.36 19.37 -7.25
C ASP A 79 26.98 18.11 -6.64
N PHE A 80 26.39 16.95 -6.92
CA PHE A 80 26.91 15.67 -6.44
C PHE A 80 28.30 15.37 -7.00
N ALA A 81 28.51 15.59 -8.31
CA ALA A 81 29.81 15.42 -8.94
C ALA A 81 30.87 16.36 -8.34
N LYS A 82 30.48 17.60 -8.00
CA LYS A 82 31.35 18.56 -7.31
C LYS A 82 31.70 18.07 -5.90
N PHE A 83 30.72 17.61 -5.13
CA PHE A 83 30.96 17.03 -3.80
C PHE A 83 31.89 15.83 -3.85
N GLU A 84 31.72 14.90 -4.80
CA GLU A 84 32.61 13.74 -4.96
C GLU A 84 34.06 14.16 -5.25
N LYS A 85 34.24 15.20 -6.05
CA LYS A 85 35.56 15.76 -6.33
C LYS A 85 36.21 16.34 -5.07
N ASP A 86 35.48 17.17 -4.33
CA ASP A 86 35.96 17.79 -3.10
C ASP A 86 36.32 16.73 -2.04
N PHE A 87 35.52 15.66 -1.94
CA PHE A 87 35.82 14.52 -1.06
C PHE A 87 37.09 13.77 -1.45
N ARG A 88 37.35 13.61 -2.75
CA ARG A 88 38.56 12.96 -3.25
C ARG A 88 39.80 13.79 -2.91
N GLU A 89 39.75 15.09 -3.17
CA GLU A 89 40.84 16.02 -2.84
C GLU A 89 41.12 16.05 -1.32
N LEU A 90 40.07 16.04 -0.49
CA LEU A 90 40.22 15.99 0.97
C LEU A 90 40.88 14.68 1.43
N ARG A 91 40.54 13.55 0.80
CA ARG A 91 41.12 12.23 1.11
C ARG A 91 42.60 12.18 0.76
N GLU A 92 42.97 12.68 -0.42
CA GLU A 92 44.37 12.76 -0.86
C GLU A 92 45.21 13.65 0.08
N ASN A 93 44.66 14.80 0.48
CA ASN A 93 45.30 15.68 1.46
C ASN A 93 45.48 15.00 2.83
N TYR A 94 44.49 14.23 3.28
CA TYR A 94 44.57 13.48 4.53
C TYR A 94 45.64 12.38 4.47
N GLU A 95 45.72 11.63 3.38
CA GLU A 95 46.76 10.61 3.17
C GLU A 95 48.17 11.22 3.12
N LYS A 96 48.31 12.38 2.46
CA LYS A 96 49.57 13.13 2.45
C LYS A 96 50.00 13.55 3.84
N LEU A 97 49.10 14.15 4.63
CA LEU A 97 49.37 14.53 6.02
C LEU A 97 49.73 13.32 6.90
N LEU A 98 49.10 12.16 6.67
CA LEU A 98 49.46 10.92 7.35
C LEU A 98 50.88 10.46 7.01
N SER A 99 51.28 10.57 5.74
CA SER A 99 52.63 10.21 5.29
C SER A 99 53.70 11.15 5.89
N GLU A 100 53.47 12.46 5.85
CA GLU A 100 54.35 13.47 6.45
C GLU A 100 54.47 13.26 7.97
N ARG A 101 53.38 12.87 8.64
CA ARG A 101 53.38 12.58 10.08
C ARG A 101 54.18 11.32 10.41
N LYS A 102 54.12 10.27 9.58
CA LYS A 102 54.94 9.06 9.73
C LYS A 102 56.42 9.36 9.53
N GLU A 103 56.76 10.14 8.50
CA GLU A 103 58.13 10.56 8.22
C GLU A 103 58.71 11.44 9.33
N ASN A 104 57.96 12.44 9.81
CA ASN A 104 58.35 13.26 10.95
C ASN A 104 58.57 12.43 12.23
N ARG A 105 57.73 11.41 12.47
CA ARG A 105 57.90 10.49 13.60
C ARG A 105 59.19 9.66 13.46
N TYR A 106 59.49 9.17 12.26
CA TYR A 106 60.73 8.45 11.96
C TYR A 106 61.98 9.33 12.15
N ASN A 107 61.93 10.58 11.67
CA ASN A 107 63.01 11.55 11.83
C ASN A 107 63.22 11.95 13.30
N LEU A 108 62.15 12.14 14.08
CA LEU A 108 62.22 12.43 15.52
C LEU A 108 62.81 11.26 16.33
N THR A 109 62.45 10.02 16.00
CA THR A 109 63.00 8.81 16.65
C THR A 109 64.45 8.54 16.27
N LYS A 110 64.87 8.93 15.05
CA LYS A 110 66.27 8.89 14.61
C LYS A 110 67.12 9.99 15.29
N GLY A 111 66.58 11.21 15.44
CA GLY A 111 67.24 12.32 16.13
C GLY A 111 67.39 12.11 17.64
N ALA A 112 66.41 11.45 18.29
CA ALA A 112 66.46 11.11 19.72
C ALA A 112 67.59 10.10 20.07
N LYS A 113 68.07 9.31 19.11
CA LYS A 113 69.22 8.39 19.31
C LYS A 113 70.58 9.07 19.25
N GLY A 114 70.65 10.35 18.89
CA GLY A 114 71.90 11.09 18.66
C GLY A 114 72.18 12.27 19.61
N CYS A 115 71.33 12.57 20.59
CA CYS A 115 71.50 13.78 21.41
C CYS A 115 71.34 13.50 22.90
N THR A 116 72.46 13.33 23.60
CA THR A 116 72.58 13.58 25.04
C THR A 116 72.89 15.07 25.21
N VAL A 117 71.88 15.91 25.46
CA VAL A 117 71.91 17.16 26.26
C VAL A 117 70.54 17.88 26.23
N SER A 118 70.07 18.24 27.43
CA SER A 118 68.89 19.07 27.79
C SER A 118 67.51 18.58 27.33
N SER A 119 67.05 17.45 27.88
CA SER A 119 65.87 16.72 27.36
C SER A 119 64.50 17.15 27.90
N GLU A 120 64.39 18.01 28.93
CA GLU A 120 63.10 18.20 29.61
C GLU A 120 62.15 19.20 28.91
N GLY A 121 62.68 20.27 28.33
CA GLY A 121 61.89 21.27 27.61
C GLY A 121 61.31 20.76 26.29
N TYR A 122 62.11 19.98 25.54
CA TYR A 122 61.69 19.41 24.26
C TYR A 122 60.69 18.25 24.44
N VAL A 123 60.88 17.41 25.47
CA VAL A 123 59.95 16.34 25.83
C VAL A 123 58.59 16.92 26.23
N ASN A 124 58.55 17.99 27.04
CA ASN A 124 57.29 18.66 27.40
C ASN A 124 56.54 19.24 26.19
N LEU A 125 57.26 19.79 25.21
CA LEU A 125 56.68 20.36 23.99
C LEU A 125 56.09 19.26 23.09
N LEU A 126 56.80 18.13 22.95
CA LEU A 126 56.30 16.96 22.24
C LEU A 126 55.09 16.35 22.94
N GLN A 127 55.09 16.27 24.26
CA GLN A 127 53.97 15.71 25.04
C GLN A 127 52.70 16.55 24.93
N LYS A 128 52.82 17.89 24.97
CA LYS A 128 51.69 18.79 24.67
C LYS A 128 51.15 18.61 23.25
N ARG A 129 52.03 18.44 22.26
CA ARG A 129 51.63 18.23 20.87
C ARG A 129 50.98 16.84 20.66
N LEU A 130 51.38 15.85 21.45
CA LEU A 130 50.80 14.50 21.44
C LEU A 130 49.38 14.54 22.01
N GLN A 131 49.19 15.17 23.18
CA GLN A 131 47.87 15.38 23.79
C GLN A 131 46.92 16.17 22.88
N HIS A 132 47.39 17.27 22.28
CA HIS A 132 46.59 18.03 21.32
C HIS A 132 46.14 17.17 20.13
N ASN A 133 47.04 16.35 19.59
CA ASN A 133 46.69 15.47 18.49
C ASN A 133 45.74 14.34 18.89
N GLU A 134 45.82 13.82 20.11
CA GLU A 134 44.88 12.81 20.62
C GLU A 134 43.46 13.39 20.74
N VAL A 135 43.35 14.62 21.23
CA VAL A 135 42.08 15.36 21.28
C VAL A 135 41.52 15.58 19.87
N GLU A 136 42.32 16.05 18.93
CA GLU A 136 41.87 16.25 17.54
C GLU A 136 41.51 14.93 16.85
N THR A 137 42.25 13.85 17.10
CA THR A 137 41.93 12.53 16.55
C THR A 137 40.58 12.03 17.08
N THR A 138 40.30 12.27 18.36
CA THR A 138 39.02 11.90 18.99
C THR A 138 37.87 12.72 18.40
N ARG A 139 38.09 14.03 18.20
CA ARG A 139 37.12 14.93 17.55
C ARG A 139 36.79 14.50 16.13
N ILE A 140 37.81 14.17 15.33
CA ILE A 140 37.64 13.69 13.95
C ILE A 140 36.87 12.37 13.95
N HIS A 141 37.15 11.45 14.87
CA HIS A 141 36.41 10.19 14.99
C HIS A 141 34.92 10.42 15.27
N TYR A 142 34.60 11.36 16.17
CA TYR A 142 33.21 11.70 16.48
C TYR A 142 32.48 12.27 15.25
N LEU A 143 33.12 13.20 14.53
CA LEU A 143 32.56 13.79 13.32
C LEU A 143 32.38 12.76 12.21
N LEU A 144 33.31 11.82 12.05
CA LEU A 144 33.19 10.72 11.08
C LEU A 144 31.96 9.86 11.38
N LYS A 145 31.77 9.46 12.63
CA LYS A 145 30.62 8.66 13.05
C LYS A 145 29.30 9.40 12.79
N GLU A 146 29.23 10.68 13.12
CA GLU A 146 28.04 11.50 12.85
C GLU A 146 27.71 11.56 11.34
N LYS A 147 28.73 11.72 10.49
CA LYS A 147 28.54 11.72 9.04
C LYS A 147 28.14 10.36 8.49
N GLU A 148 28.68 9.27 9.03
CA GLU A 148 28.26 7.90 8.68
C GLU A 148 26.78 7.65 9.01
N ASP A 149 26.33 8.08 10.19
CA ASP A 149 24.92 7.96 10.59
C ASP A 149 23.98 8.76 9.66
N ILE A 150 24.40 9.95 9.23
CA ILE A 150 23.64 10.77 8.27
C ILE A 150 23.59 10.08 6.90
N ILE A 151 24.71 9.52 6.42
CA ILE A 151 24.76 8.79 5.14
C ILE A 151 23.85 7.55 5.19
N ALA A 152 23.84 6.81 6.30
CA ALA A 152 22.96 5.67 6.47
C ALA A 152 21.48 6.06 6.36
N LYS A 153 21.08 7.16 7.02
CA LYS A 153 19.71 7.70 6.91
C LYS A 153 19.35 8.12 5.49
N LEU A 154 20.25 8.85 4.82
CA LEU A 154 20.03 9.30 3.44
C LEU A 154 19.93 8.14 2.44
N ARG A 155 20.66 7.04 2.67
CA ARG A 155 20.54 5.82 1.85
C ARG A 155 19.16 5.18 1.98
N ILE A 156 18.67 5.05 3.22
CA ILE A 156 17.31 4.52 3.47
C ILE A 156 16.26 5.40 2.79
N GLU A 157 16.39 6.73 2.90
CA GLU A 157 15.45 7.67 2.28
C GLU A 157 15.51 7.62 0.75
N LYS A 158 16.71 7.50 0.16
CA LYS A 158 16.89 7.30 -1.28
C LYS A 158 16.21 6.02 -1.75
N ASP A 159 16.44 4.91 -1.06
CA ASP A 159 15.90 3.61 -1.44
C ASP A 159 14.36 3.60 -1.32
N ASP A 160 13.80 4.26 -0.28
CA ASP A 160 12.35 4.49 -0.15
C ASP A 160 11.80 5.30 -1.34
N LEU A 161 12.42 6.44 -1.66
CA LEU A 161 12.00 7.28 -2.79
C LEU A 161 12.11 6.57 -4.14
N GLN A 162 13.16 5.77 -4.34
CA GLN A 162 13.34 5.00 -5.55
C GLN A 162 12.28 3.90 -5.68
N THR A 163 11.92 3.26 -4.56
CA THR A 163 10.83 2.28 -4.50
C THR A 163 9.48 2.94 -4.78
N ARG A 164 9.24 4.14 -4.23
CA ARG A 164 8.06 4.99 -4.52
C ARG A 164 7.91 5.30 -5.99
N LEU A 165 8.98 5.82 -6.60
CA LEU A 165 8.98 6.19 -8.01
C LEU A 165 8.73 4.96 -8.90
N SER A 166 9.36 3.83 -8.59
CA SER A 166 9.20 2.59 -9.35
C SER A 166 7.78 2.04 -9.23
N SER A 167 7.21 2.03 -8.02
CA SER A 167 5.84 1.57 -7.77
C SER A 167 4.80 2.48 -8.41
N ILE A 168 4.93 3.81 -8.29
CA ILE A 168 4.03 4.77 -8.94
C ILE A 168 4.13 4.68 -10.46
N ALA A 169 5.34 4.48 -11.01
CA ALA A 169 5.54 4.28 -12.44
C ALA A 169 4.89 2.97 -12.91
N GLY A 170 5.06 1.87 -12.17
CA GLY A 170 4.39 0.60 -12.41
C GLY A 170 2.87 0.76 -12.40
N GLU A 171 2.31 1.34 -11.34
CA GLU A 171 0.87 1.52 -11.17
C GLU A 171 0.25 2.40 -12.25
N LYS A 172 0.94 3.46 -12.71
CA LYS A 172 0.50 4.27 -13.86
C LYS A 172 0.54 3.52 -15.18
N LEU A 173 1.44 2.55 -15.36
CA LEU A 173 1.49 1.68 -16.53
C LEU A 173 0.38 0.61 -16.51
N VAL A 174 0.01 0.13 -15.31
CA VAL A 174 -1.06 -0.87 -15.11
C VAL A 174 -2.46 -0.24 -15.12
N LYS A 175 -2.59 1.06 -14.81
CA LYS A 175 -3.88 1.76 -14.77
C LYS A 175 -4.59 1.69 -16.13
N GLY A 176 -5.65 0.88 -16.20
CA GLY A 176 -6.42 0.62 -17.43
C GLY A 176 -6.00 -0.62 -18.23
N ASN A 177 -4.95 -1.33 -17.80
CA ASN A 177 -4.47 -2.59 -18.40
C ASN A 177 -4.19 -3.65 -17.32
N PRO A 178 -5.22 -4.33 -16.79
CA PRO A 178 -5.08 -5.37 -15.76
C PRO A 178 -4.17 -6.54 -16.18
N SER A 179 -3.91 -6.68 -17.48
CA SER A 179 -3.04 -7.71 -18.07
C SER A 179 -1.54 -7.39 -18.01
N ILE A 180 -1.16 -6.15 -17.69
CA ILE A 180 0.24 -5.78 -17.49
C ILE A 180 0.52 -5.91 -16.00
N THR A 181 1.16 -7.00 -15.61
CA THR A 181 1.45 -7.28 -14.19
C THR A 181 2.79 -6.64 -13.79
N ASP A 182 2.78 -5.76 -12.79
CA ASP A 182 4.01 -5.34 -12.11
C ASP A 182 4.57 -6.51 -11.29
N LEU A 183 5.53 -7.23 -11.88
CA LEU A 183 6.19 -8.38 -11.26
C LEU A 183 7.02 -8.00 -10.02
N GLY A 184 7.40 -6.72 -9.89
CA GLY A 184 8.13 -6.17 -8.76
C GLY A 184 7.25 -5.90 -7.54
N ASN A 185 5.92 -5.81 -7.70
CA ASN A 185 5.01 -5.54 -6.60
C ASN A 185 4.85 -6.78 -5.68
N PRO A 186 5.29 -6.71 -4.40
CA PRO A 186 5.19 -7.83 -3.46
C PRO A 186 3.76 -8.08 -2.96
N ASN A 187 2.82 -7.18 -3.24
CA ASN A 187 1.40 -7.27 -2.86
C ASN A 187 0.48 -7.31 -4.07
N ARG A 188 0.97 -7.81 -5.21
CA ARG A 188 0.07 -8.17 -6.32
C ARG A 188 -0.89 -9.29 -5.89
N PRO A 189 -2.09 -9.40 -6.47
CA PRO A 189 -3.11 -10.36 -6.05
C PRO A 189 -2.62 -11.81 -5.90
N MET A 190 -1.79 -12.28 -6.84
CA MET A 190 -1.20 -13.63 -6.73
C MET A 190 -0.31 -13.80 -5.50
N LYS A 191 0.52 -12.81 -5.16
CA LYS A 191 1.37 -12.86 -3.96
C LYS A 191 0.56 -12.76 -2.67
N ILE A 192 -0.54 -12.00 -2.69
CA ILE A 192 -1.49 -11.99 -1.57
C ILE A 192 -2.12 -13.38 -1.39
N GLY A 193 -2.50 -14.05 -2.48
CA GLY A 193 -2.97 -15.44 -2.43
C GLY A 193 -1.94 -16.42 -1.88
N GLU A 194 -0.68 -16.29 -2.28
CA GLU A 194 0.43 -17.07 -1.69
C GLU A 194 0.58 -16.80 -0.19
N LYS A 195 0.59 -15.53 0.24
CA LYS A 195 0.65 -15.14 1.66
C LYS A 195 -0.55 -15.67 2.46
N TYR A 196 -1.74 -15.72 1.87
CA TYR A 196 -2.92 -16.35 2.48
C TYR A 196 -2.71 -17.86 2.70
N GLY A 197 -2.12 -18.55 1.72
CA GLY A 197 -1.71 -19.95 1.86
C GLY A 197 -0.66 -20.16 2.95
N GLU A 198 0.32 -19.26 3.07
CA GLU A 198 1.35 -19.32 4.12
C GLU A 198 0.79 -19.05 5.51
N LEU A 199 -0.15 -18.10 5.64
CA LEU A 199 -0.89 -17.85 6.89
C LEU A 199 -1.57 -19.14 7.37
N TYR A 200 -2.16 -19.89 6.44
CA TYR A 200 -2.81 -21.16 6.69
C TYR A 200 -1.84 -22.30 7.02
N ASP A 201 -0.77 -22.45 6.24
CA ASP A 201 0.14 -23.60 6.38
C ASP A 201 1.09 -23.49 7.59
N ASN A 202 1.55 -22.28 7.89
CA ASN A 202 2.59 -22.04 8.90
C ASN A 202 1.99 -21.42 10.16
N GLU A 203 1.46 -20.20 10.04
CA GLU A 203 1.14 -19.35 11.21
C GLU A 203 -0.05 -19.86 12.01
N TRP A 204 -0.99 -20.48 11.30
CA TRP A 204 -2.11 -21.19 11.89
C TRP A 204 -1.60 -22.35 12.75
N THR A 205 -0.71 -23.20 12.21
CA THR A 205 -0.10 -24.33 12.92
C THR A 205 0.70 -23.85 14.14
N ASP A 206 1.56 -22.85 13.97
CA ASP A 206 2.41 -22.30 15.04
C ASP A 206 1.58 -21.68 16.17
N SER A 207 0.50 -20.97 15.82
CA SER A 207 -0.43 -20.40 16.81
C SER A 207 -1.17 -21.48 17.57
N MET A 208 -1.52 -22.59 16.91
CA MET A 208 -2.11 -23.72 17.62
C MET A 208 -1.13 -24.35 18.61
N GLU A 209 0.14 -24.52 18.23
CA GLU A 209 1.18 -25.05 19.12
C GLU A 209 1.39 -24.14 20.33
N CYS A 210 1.43 -22.82 20.13
CA CYS A 210 1.56 -21.83 21.22
C CYS A 210 0.38 -21.86 22.22
N ILE A 211 -0.81 -22.29 21.78
CA ILE A 211 -2.02 -22.32 22.61
C ILE A 211 -2.26 -23.70 23.23
N ASN A 212 -1.66 -24.76 22.67
CA ASN A 212 -1.72 -26.12 23.23
C ASN A 212 -1.11 -26.22 24.65
N ASP A 213 -0.23 -25.30 25.05
CA ASP A 213 0.29 -25.20 26.41
C ASP A 213 -0.79 -24.84 27.46
N ILE A 214 -1.98 -24.42 27.00
CA ILE A 214 -3.13 -23.99 27.80
C ILE A 214 -4.28 -25.00 27.70
N LYS A 215 -4.04 -26.16 27.07
CA LYS A 215 -5.02 -27.26 26.95
C LYS A 215 -5.61 -27.68 28.30
N SER A 216 -4.86 -27.51 29.39
CA SER A 216 -5.30 -27.76 30.78
C SER A 216 -6.51 -26.91 31.23
N PHE A 217 -6.77 -25.75 30.61
CA PHE A 217 -7.86 -24.85 31.00
C PHE A 217 -9.23 -25.20 30.39
N TYR A 218 -9.28 -26.16 29.45
CA TYR A 218 -10.43 -26.48 28.60
C TYR A 218 -10.90 -27.94 28.71
N CYS A 219 -10.33 -28.74 29.61
CA CYS A 219 -10.51 -30.20 29.68
C CYS A 219 -11.88 -30.74 30.16
N ASP A 220 -12.92 -29.92 30.30
CA ASP A 220 -14.21 -30.36 30.90
C ASP A 220 -15.42 -30.41 29.94
N SER A 221 -15.23 -30.27 28.62
CA SER A 221 -16.36 -30.27 27.66
C SER A 221 -16.41 -31.54 26.79
N GLU A 222 -17.48 -32.32 26.93
CA GLU A 222 -17.73 -33.59 26.21
C GLU A 222 -18.13 -33.42 24.72
N HIS A 223 -18.21 -32.20 24.18
CA HIS A 223 -18.96 -31.98 22.92
C HIS A 223 -18.21 -31.33 21.75
N LEU A 224 -17.00 -30.81 21.92
CA LEU A 224 -16.15 -30.31 20.83
C LEU A 224 -14.67 -30.59 21.14
N ASP A 225 -13.93 -31.13 20.17
CA ASP A 225 -12.47 -31.26 20.31
C ASP A 225 -11.86 -29.86 20.48
N PHE A 226 -10.94 -29.69 21.43
CA PHE A 226 -10.25 -28.43 21.69
C PHE A 226 -9.64 -27.84 20.40
N GLU A 227 -9.18 -28.71 19.51
CA GLU A 227 -8.65 -28.33 18.20
C GLU A 227 -9.70 -27.66 17.30
N GLU A 228 -10.93 -28.17 17.29
CA GLU A 228 -12.04 -27.59 16.52
C GLU A 228 -12.42 -26.21 17.06
N ILE A 229 -12.44 -26.05 18.38
CA ILE A 229 -12.66 -24.76 19.04
C ILE A 229 -11.59 -23.77 18.59
N LEU A 230 -10.32 -24.18 18.58
CA LEU A 230 -9.21 -23.30 18.24
C LEU A 230 -9.21 -22.88 16.76
N VAL A 231 -9.50 -23.81 15.85
CA VAL A 231 -9.75 -23.55 14.42
C VAL A 231 -10.82 -22.48 14.25
N LEU A 232 -11.94 -22.60 14.98
CA LEU A 232 -13.02 -21.62 14.91
C LEU A 232 -12.59 -20.23 15.40
N HIS A 233 -11.76 -20.14 16.43
CA HIS A 233 -11.25 -18.85 16.93
C HIS A 233 -10.29 -18.20 15.93
N LEU A 234 -9.39 -18.98 15.31
CA LEU A 234 -8.46 -18.51 14.28
C LEU A 234 -9.20 -17.98 13.04
N CYS A 235 -10.19 -18.75 12.54
CA CYS A 235 -11.08 -18.31 11.46
C CYS A 235 -11.80 -17.00 11.78
N ARG A 236 -12.39 -16.91 12.98
CA ARG A 236 -13.13 -15.72 13.41
C ARG A 236 -12.23 -14.49 13.52
N LEU A 237 -11.04 -14.65 14.09
CA LEU A 237 -10.08 -13.55 14.21
C LEU A 237 -9.66 -13.02 12.83
N LEU A 238 -9.40 -13.89 11.86
CA LEU A 238 -9.13 -13.50 10.48
C LEU A 238 -10.30 -12.72 9.86
N LYS A 239 -11.54 -13.18 10.03
CA LYS A 239 -12.73 -12.48 9.53
C LYS A 239 -12.90 -11.10 10.17
N ILE A 240 -12.69 -10.98 11.48
CA ILE A 240 -12.73 -9.70 12.17
C ILE A 240 -11.67 -8.76 11.59
N CYS A 241 -10.43 -9.22 11.43
CA CYS A 241 -9.38 -8.42 10.79
C CYS A 241 -9.80 -7.95 9.39
N TYR A 242 -10.42 -8.82 8.58
CA TYR A 242 -10.88 -8.46 7.24
C TYR A 242 -11.97 -7.40 7.26
N HIS A 243 -13.04 -7.59 8.02
CA HIS A 243 -14.15 -6.63 8.07
C HIS A 243 -13.74 -5.29 8.66
N GLU A 244 -12.89 -5.28 9.69
CA GLU A 244 -12.39 -4.04 10.26
C GLU A 244 -11.47 -3.31 9.29
N CYS A 245 -10.57 -4.01 8.60
CA CYS A 245 -9.75 -3.41 7.54
C CYS A 245 -10.62 -2.82 6.42
N LEU A 246 -11.68 -3.52 6.01
CA LEU A 246 -12.62 -3.06 5.00
C LEU A 246 -13.36 -1.80 5.46
N ALA A 247 -13.91 -1.80 6.68
CA ALA A 247 -14.61 -0.66 7.26
C ALA A 247 -13.69 0.56 7.37
N LEU A 248 -12.45 0.38 7.83
CA LEU A 248 -11.45 1.45 7.94
C LEU A 248 -11.05 2.01 6.57
N ALA A 249 -10.84 1.13 5.58
CA ALA A 249 -10.52 1.54 4.22
C ALA A 249 -11.65 2.38 3.60
N ASP A 250 -12.90 1.95 3.81
CA ASP A 250 -14.10 2.63 3.34
C ASP A 250 -14.29 3.98 4.03
N GLU A 251 -14.25 4.00 5.36
CA GLU A 251 -14.44 5.20 6.18
C GLU A 251 -13.40 6.28 5.83
N GLN A 252 -12.15 5.89 5.61
CA GLN A 252 -11.12 6.87 5.27
C GLN A 252 -11.32 7.47 3.86
N ILE A 253 -11.76 6.71 2.85
CA ILE A 253 -12.08 7.29 1.51
C ILE A 253 -13.29 8.21 1.64
N ASP A 254 -14.32 7.76 2.35
CA ASP A 254 -15.56 8.52 2.53
C ASP A 254 -15.30 9.85 3.25
N LYS A 255 -14.53 9.84 4.35
CA LYS A 255 -14.15 11.06 5.08
C LYS A 255 -13.34 12.03 4.24
N ILE A 256 -12.30 11.55 3.57
CA ILE A 256 -11.44 12.40 2.72
C ILE A 256 -12.25 12.97 1.56
N GLY A 257 -13.04 12.12 0.91
CA GLY A 257 -13.88 12.48 -0.22
C GLY A 257 -14.93 13.52 0.11
N LYS A 258 -15.66 13.33 1.21
CA LYS A 258 -16.65 14.30 1.70
C LYS A 258 -16.00 15.64 2.06
N THR A 259 -14.91 15.60 2.83
CA THR A 259 -14.18 16.82 3.22
C THR A 259 -13.69 17.59 1.99
N LEU A 260 -13.16 16.88 1.00
CA LEU A 260 -12.69 17.47 -0.25
C LEU A 260 -13.83 18.06 -1.06
N ALA A 261 -14.94 17.34 -1.20
CA ALA A 261 -16.11 17.81 -1.90
C ALA A 261 -16.69 19.07 -1.27
N GLU A 262 -16.81 19.11 0.05
CA GLU A 262 -17.26 20.30 0.80
C GLU A 262 -16.31 21.48 0.55
N THR A 263 -15.00 21.24 0.68
CA THR A 263 -13.96 22.27 0.47
C THR A 263 -13.98 22.84 -0.95
N LEU A 264 -14.24 21.98 -1.95
CA LEU A 264 -14.29 22.35 -3.36
C LEU A 264 -15.70 22.73 -3.84
N CYS A 265 -16.71 22.72 -2.96
CA CYS A 265 -18.11 22.96 -3.30
C CYS A 265 -18.62 22.06 -4.44
N LEU A 266 -18.22 20.78 -4.44
CA LEU A 266 -18.64 19.79 -5.42
C LEU A 266 -19.92 19.08 -4.97
N ASN A 267 -20.85 18.89 -5.90
CA ASN A 267 -22.04 18.08 -5.67
C ASN A 267 -21.72 16.60 -5.92
N VAL A 268 -21.36 15.89 -4.86
CA VAL A 268 -21.21 14.42 -4.82
C VAL A 268 -22.52 13.83 -4.32
N SER A 269 -23.13 12.94 -5.11
CA SER A 269 -24.42 12.31 -4.76
C SER A 269 -24.27 10.83 -4.45
N SER A 270 -23.15 10.22 -4.84
CA SER A 270 -22.87 8.81 -4.67
C SER A 270 -21.45 8.55 -4.16
N ARG A 271 -21.23 7.34 -3.64
CA ARG A 271 -19.90 6.84 -3.28
C ARG A 271 -18.96 6.78 -4.49
N GLU A 272 -19.51 6.46 -5.66
CA GLU A 272 -18.73 6.39 -6.90
C GLU A 272 -18.21 7.77 -7.32
N ASP A 273 -19.00 8.82 -7.11
CA ASP A 273 -18.56 10.21 -7.32
C ASP A 273 -17.38 10.56 -6.40
N ILE A 274 -17.44 10.15 -5.12
CA ILE A 274 -16.37 10.35 -4.14
C ILE A 274 -15.09 9.63 -4.58
N CYS A 275 -15.17 8.34 -4.90
CA CYS A 275 -14.03 7.55 -5.37
C CYS A 275 -13.41 8.13 -6.65
N ASN A 276 -14.18 8.87 -7.44
CA ASN A 276 -13.71 9.46 -8.68
C ASN A 276 -12.93 10.77 -8.52
N LEU A 277 -12.97 11.41 -7.36
CA LEU A 277 -12.19 12.60 -7.04
C LEU A 277 -10.68 12.31 -7.14
N SER A 278 -9.89 13.24 -7.69
CA SER A 278 -8.46 12.99 -7.98
C SER A 278 -7.67 12.63 -6.72
N LEU A 279 -7.89 13.35 -5.62
CA LEU A 279 -7.20 13.09 -4.35
C LEU A 279 -7.59 11.73 -3.75
N CYS A 280 -8.83 11.26 -3.94
CA CYS A 280 -9.24 9.93 -3.47
C CYS A 280 -8.50 8.83 -4.25
N LYS A 281 -8.24 9.05 -5.55
CA LYS A 281 -7.41 8.17 -6.37
C LYS A 281 -5.95 8.19 -5.90
N ASP A 282 -5.42 9.36 -5.56
CA ASP A 282 -4.05 9.48 -5.02
C ASP A 282 -3.91 8.80 -3.66
N VAL A 283 -4.91 8.93 -2.79
CA VAL A 283 -4.97 8.22 -1.50
C VAL A 283 -5.02 6.70 -1.70
N ALA A 284 -5.81 6.21 -2.65
CA ALA A 284 -5.86 4.77 -2.97
C ALA A 284 -4.49 4.24 -3.41
N THR A 285 -3.76 4.99 -4.23
CA THR A 285 -2.38 4.67 -4.62
C THR A 285 -1.41 4.72 -3.44
N GLU A 286 -1.44 5.77 -2.62
CA GLU A 286 -0.56 5.88 -1.44
C GLU A 286 -0.82 4.78 -0.39
N ARG A 287 -2.07 4.29 -0.26
CA ARG A 287 -2.37 3.14 0.60
C ARG A 287 -1.65 1.87 0.16
N ARG A 288 -1.65 1.59 -1.15
CA ARG A 288 -0.94 0.45 -1.73
C ARG A 288 0.55 0.57 -1.51
N PHE A 289 1.10 1.77 -1.62
CA PHE A 289 2.51 2.02 -1.38
C PHE A 289 2.89 1.87 0.11
N ARG A 290 2.09 2.43 1.02
CA ARG A 290 2.37 2.47 2.48
C ARG A 290 1.64 1.38 3.27
N HIS A 291 1.29 0.27 2.62
CA HIS A 291 0.50 -0.79 3.23
C HIS A 291 1.11 -1.30 4.55
N ASP A 292 2.43 -1.53 4.59
CA ASP A 292 3.14 -2.00 5.78
C ASP A 292 3.08 -1.00 6.92
N HIS A 293 3.26 0.30 6.63
CA HIS A 293 3.21 1.32 7.67
C HIS A 293 1.80 1.40 8.29
N PHE A 294 0.75 1.35 7.47
CA PHE A 294 -0.61 1.42 7.96
C PHE A 294 -1.00 0.17 8.73
N ALA A 295 -0.70 -1.03 8.22
CA ALA A 295 -0.98 -2.28 8.92
C ALA A 295 -0.21 -2.36 10.27
N ASN A 296 1.05 -1.92 10.30
CA ASN A 296 1.81 -1.78 11.55
C ASN A 296 1.16 -0.79 12.54
N TYR A 297 0.61 0.31 12.04
CA TYR A 297 -0.13 1.27 12.86
C TYR A 297 -1.41 0.64 13.45
N LEU A 298 -2.16 -0.13 12.65
CA LEU A 298 -3.36 -0.84 13.11
C LEU A 298 -3.04 -1.84 14.22
N PHE A 299 -1.97 -2.62 14.04
CA PHE A 299 -1.49 -3.60 15.01
C PHE A 299 -1.00 -2.95 16.30
N LYS A 300 -0.06 -1.99 16.23
CA LYS A 300 0.55 -1.35 17.41
C LYS A 300 -0.46 -0.61 18.28
N ASN A 301 -1.48 -0.01 17.67
CA ASN A 301 -2.52 0.72 18.40
C ASN A 301 -3.71 -0.18 18.82
N GLN A 302 -3.63 -1.49 18.56
CA GLN A 302 -4.67 -2.47 18.84
C GLN A 302 -6.06 -2.02 18.36
N ILE A 303 -6.13 -1.36 17.19
CA ILE A 303 -7.39 -0.82 16.68
C ILE A 303 -8.39 -1.95 16.46
N ILE A 304 -7.95 -3.01 15.78
CA ILE A 304 -8.73 -4.22 15.51
C ILE A 304 -8.84 -5.08 16.77
N GLY A 305 -7.82 -5.08 17.64
CA GLY A 305 -7.78 -5.88 18.86
C GLY A 305 -8.93 -5.59 19.83
N LYS A 306 -9.36 -4.32 19.93
CA LYS A 306 -10.50 -3.93 20.77
C LYS A 306 -11.82 -4.45 20.22
N THR A 307 -12.04 -4.33 18.92
CA THR A 307 -13.24 -4.90 18.26
C THR A 307 -13.24 -6.41 18.37
N ALA A 308 -12.06 -7.04 18.18
CA ALA A 308 -11.88 -8.46 18.35
C ALA A 308 -12.39 -8.86 19.73
N VAL A 309 -11.83 -8.37 20.84
CA VAL A 309 -12.24 -8.76 22.21
C VAL A 309 -13.71 -8.46 22.51
N ASN A 310 -14.26 -7.33 22.04
CA ASN A 310 -15.65 -6.94 22.32
C ASN A 310 -16.71 -7.73 21.53
N ALA A 311 -16.34 -8.34 20.39
CA ALA A 311 -17.25 -9.16 19.59
C ALA A 311 -17.54 -10.54 20.21
N TRP A 312 -16.92 -10.86 21.36
CA TRP A 312 -17.04 -12.17 22.01
C TRP A 312 -18.00 -12.14 23.19
N ASP A 313 -19.22 -12.66 22.98
CA ASP A 313 -20.20 -12.79 24.08
C ASP A 313 -20.93 -14.15 24.12
N TYR A 314 -20.49 -15.16 23.37
CA TYR A 314 -21.31 -16.38 23.20
C TYR A 314 -20.66 -17.77 23.35
N ALA A 315 -19.42 -17.89 23.80
CA ALA A 315 -18.89 -19.22 24.19
C ALA A 315 -17.65 -19.13 25.09
N TYR A 316 -17.62 -20.00 26.12
CA TYR A 316 -16.48 -20.47 26.93
C TYR A 316 -15.14 -19.74 26.74
N LYS A 317 -14.72 -18.92 27.71
CA LYS A 317 -13.36 -18.35 27.87
C LYS A 317 -12.72 -17.79 26.57
N SER A 318 -13.54 -17.39 25.60
CA SER A 318 -13.10 -17.04 24.25
C SER A 318 -12.29 -15.75 24.19
N ALA A 319 -12.55 -14.82 25.11
CA ALA A 319 -11.74 -13.63 25.30
C ALA A 319 -10.28 -13.98 25.63
N ASP A 320 -10.03 -14.98 26.49
CA ASP A 320 -8.68 -15.38 26.89
C ASP A 320 -7.90 -16.00 25.72
N VAL A 321 -8.56 -16.87 24.93
CA VAL A 321 -7.97 -17.46 23.70
C VAL A 321 -7.61 -16.37 22.71
N ILE A 322 -8.49 -15.38 22.53
CA ILE A 322 -8.29 -14.32 21.55
C ILE A 322 -7.21 -13.36 21.98
N GLU A 323 -7.17 -12.98 23.26
CA GLU A 323 -6.08 -12.16 23.79
C GLU A 323 -4.73 -12.85 23.61
N LEU A 324 -4.69 -14.18 23.70
CA LEU A 324 -3.49 -14.95 23.45
C LEU A 324 -3.14 -15.04 21.96
N LEU A 325 -4.12 -15.30 21.10
CA LEU A 325 -3.94 -15.26 19.64
C LEU A 325 -3.44 -13.89 19.17
N MET A 326 -3.91 -12.81 19.80
CA MET A 326 -3.44 -11.45 19.52
C MET A 326 -1.96 -11.24 19.87
N LYS A 327 -1.37 -12.10 20.71
CA LYS A 327 0.06 -12.08 21.06
C LYS A 327 0.91 -12.95 20.13
N THR A 328 0.30 -13.76 19.26
CA THR A 328 1.04 -14.58 18.30
C THR A 328 1.30 -13.82 17.00
N PRO A 329 2.33 -14.22 16.21
CA PRO A 329 2.58 -13.63 14.88
C PRO A 329 1.39 -13.74 13.91
N PHE A 330 0.48 -14.69 14.14
CA PHE A 330 -0.71 -14.86 13.32
C PHE A 330 -1.58 -13.61 13.28
N PHE A 331 -1.79 -12.93 14.42
CA PHE A 331 -2.64 -11.75 14.44
C PHE A 331 -2.06 -10.60 13.62
N GLU A 332 -0.77 -10.31 13.78
CA GLU A 332 -0.08 -9.30 12.96
C GLU A 332 -0.16 -9.64 11.46
N LYS A 333 0.06 -10.91 11.11
CA LYS A 333 -0.02 -11.37 9.71
C LYS A 333 -1.44 -11.31 9.15
N CYS A 334 -2.47 -11.57 9.96
CA CYS A 334 -3.87 -11.39 9.58
C CYS A 334 -4.16 -9.92 9.23
N ILE A 335 -3.73 -8.97 10.05
CA ILE A 335 -3.95 -7.53 9.80
C ILE A 335 -3.25 -7.11 8.51
N ASN A 336 -1.97 -7.46 8.35
CA ASN A 336 -1.20 -7.13 7.15
C ASN A 336 -1.85 -7.70 5.89
N LEU A 337 -2.23 -8.97 5.91
CA LEU A 337 -2.87 -9.63 4.79
C LEU A 337 -4.23 -9.00 4.45
N CYS A 338 -5.10 -8.84 5.45
CA CYS A 338 -6.42 -8.26 5.28
C CYS A 338 -6.36 -6.83 4.75
N TRP A 339 -5.42 -6.02 5.27
CA TRP A 339 -5.21 -4.67 4.75
C TRP A 339 -4.77 -4.69 3.28
N CYS A 340 -3.84 -5.57 2.92
CA CYS A 340 -3.39 -5.71 1.53
C CYS A 340 -4.51 -6.15 0.59
N MET A 341 -5.46 -6.99 1.05
CA MET A 341 -6.62 -7.44 0.28
C MET A 341 -7.61 -6.30 -0.02
N VAL A 342 -7.92 -5.47 0.99
CA VAL A 342 -8.96 -4.42 0.87
C VAL A 342 -8.51 -3.19 0.08
N ILE A 343 -7.21 -2.99 -0.10
CA ILE A 343 -6.65 -1.85 -0.87
C ILE A 343 -6.34 -2.20 -2.34
N GLN A 344 -6.61 -3.44 -2.76
CA GLN A 344 -6.51 -3.83 -4.17
C GLN A 344 -7.62 -3.18 -5.01
N ASP A 345 -7.36 -3.09 -6.32
CA ASP A 345 -8.35 -2.66 -7.31
C ASP A 345 -8.38 -3.70 -8.45
N PRO A 346 -9.41 -4.58 -8.52
CA PRO A 346 -10.55 -4.67 -7.60
C PRO A 346 -10.16 -5.26 -6.23
N ILE A 347 -11.01 -5.00 -5.23
CA ILE A 347 -10.87 -5.53 -3.86
C ILE A 347 -10.89 -7.07 -3.87
N MET A 348 -10.03 -7.69 -3.07
CA MET A 348 -10.07 -9.13 -2.83
C MET A 348 -11.00 -9.45 -1.66
N TYR A 349 -11.88 -10.44 -1.82
CA TYR A 349 -12.85 -10.84 -0.81
C TYR A 349 -12.52 -12.20 -0.20
N LEU A 350 -12.91 -12.40 1.07
CA LEU A 350 -12.97 -13.72 1.69
C LEU A 350 -14.29 -14.39 1.28
N ASP A 351 -14.23 -15.65 0.86
CA ASP A 351 -15.43 -16.45 0.61
C ASP A 351 -15.99 -16.94 1.96
N GLU A 352 -17.14 -16.42 2.35
CA GLU A 352 -17.77 -16.68 3.64
C GLU A 352 -19.04 -17.54 3.56
N ASP A 353 -19.52 -17.85 2.36
CA ASP A 353 -20.84 -18.44 2.12
C ASP A 353 -20.85 -19.98 2.20
N ILE A 354 -19.77 -20.59 2.70
CA ILE A 354 -19.63 -22.04 2.79
C ILE A 354 -20.41 -22.57 3.98
N LYS A 355 -21.49 -23.29 3.71
CA LYS A 355 -22.31 -23.94 4.74
C LYS A 355 -21.63 -25.21 5.25
N GLN A 356 -21.71 -25.43 6.57
CA GLN A 356 -21.27 -26.69 7.18
C GLN A 356 -21.98 -27.88 6.50
N GLY A 357 -21.21 -28.92 6.16
CA GLY A 357 -21.70 -30.11 5.44
C GLY A 357 -21.67 -30.00 3.91
N THR A 358 -21.26 -28.85 3.34
CA THR A 358 -21.03 -28.72 1.90
C THR A 358 -19.80 -29.55 1.49
N PRO A 359 -19.85 -30.34 0.40
CA PRO A 359 -18.66 -31.04 -0.11
C PRO A 359 -17.54 -30.06 -0.43
N ILE A 360 -16.31 -30.39 -0.01
CA ILE A 360 -15.14 -29.56 -0.28
C ILE A 360 -14.78 -29.68 -1.76
N ASP A 361 -14.84 -28.56 -2.49
CA ASP A 361 -14.26 -28.47 -3.83
C ASP A 361 -12.74 -28.36 -3.73
N LYS A 362 -12.03 -29.45 -4.03
CA LYS A 362 -10.57 -29.53 -3.95
C LYS A 362 -9.84 -28.65 -4.98
N ASN A 363 -10.56 -28.10 -5.97
CA ASN A 363 -9.99 -27.12 -6.89
C ASN A 363 -9.94 -25.70 -6.30
N THR A 364 -10.80 -25.44 -5.32
CA THR A 364 -10.98 -24.10 -4.72
C THR A 364 -10.44 -24.06 -3.28
N TYR A 365 -10.57 -25.16 -2.54
CA TYR A 365 -10.26 -25.24 -1.12
C TYR A 365 -9.17 -26.26 -0.82
N LYS A 366 -8.33 -25.94 0.16
CA LYS A 366 -7.31 -26.84 0.71
C LYS A 366 -7.78 -27.41 2.04
N GLU A 367 -7.79 -28.74 2.16
CA GLU A 367 -8.15 -29.43 3.42
C GLU A 367 -7.12 -29.10 4.51
N PHE A 368 -7.60 -28.90 5.74
CA PHE A 368 -6.72 -28.78 6.91
C PHE A 368 -6.20 -30.14 7.30
N VAL A 369 -4.88 -30.31 7.29
CA VAL A 369 -4.23 -31.53 7.75
C VAL A 369 -3.14 -31.15 8.74
N LYS A 370 -3.37 -31.48 10.02
CA LYS A 370 -2.36 -31.30 11.07
C LYS A 370 -1.09 -32.07 10.69
N ARG A 371 0.04 -31.36 10.56
CA ARG A 371 1.34 -32.01 10.35
C ARG A 371 1.70 -32.77 11.61
N LYS A 372 1.72 -34.11 11.55
CA LYS A 372 2.32 -34.92 12.61
C LYS A 372 3.83 -34.67 12.57
N GLN A 373 4.38 -34.02 13.59
CA GLN A 373 5.83 -34.01 13.80
C GLN A 373 6.27 -35.46 14.09
N SER A 374 7.17 -35.97 13.25
CA SER A 374 7.81 -37.29 13.35
C SER A 374 9.01 -37.27 14.28
#